data_AF-A0A2N9FCK6-F1
#
_entry.id   AF-A0A2N9FCK6-F1
#
_cell.length_a   1.000
_cell.length_b   1.000
_cell.length_c   1.000
_cell.angle_alpha   90.00
_cell.angle_beta   90.00
_cell.angle_gamma   90.00
#
_symmetry.space_group_name_H-M   'P 1'
#
loop_
_entity.id
_entity.type
_entity.pdbx_description
1 polymer ?
#
loop_
_entity_poly.entity_id
_entity_poly.type
_entity_poly.pdbx_seq_one_letter_code
_entity_poly.pdbx_strand_id
1 'polypeptide(L)'
;MASSSSQNNYDAIDLNVAPSAVPEVWRPYFLSPNGPVTITDSMMLSGTTTTAVTVGLFTLEDERVLAERTDPQTINDSMVLTIQCVASVSNMGRCLYIRNHEVQALRSQVTILQRLLKDNNKKVVELKEENKELKKLVDSYASDLVAQVHRTE
;
A
#
# COMPACT_ATOMS: atom_id res chain seq x y z
N MET A 1 14.76 35.66 -20.10
CA MET A 1 15.08 34.29 -19.63
C MET A 1 14.23 34.03 -18.41
N ALA A 2 13.37 33.02 -18.47
CA ALA A 2 12.52 32.61 -17.34
C ALA A 2 13.21 31.46 -16.61
N SER A 3 13.35 31.57 -15.31
CA SER A 3 13.74 30.44 -14.45
C SER A 3 12.73 30.34 -13.32
N SER A 4 11.90 29.31 -13.41
CA SER A 4 10.94 28.91 -12.39
C SER A 4 11.69 28.19 -11.27
N SER A 5 11.48 28.63 -10.03
CA SER A 5 11.95 27.95 -8.82
C SER A 5 10.74 27.27 -8.18
N SER A 6 10.51 26.00 -8.48
CA SER A 6 9.52 25.18 -7.78
C SER A 6 10.05 24.83 -6.40
N GLN A 7 9.48 25.47 -5.38
CA GLN A 7 9.77 25.20 -3.98
C GLN A 7 9.11 23.87 -3.60
N ASN A 8 9.91 22.80 -3.65
CA ASN A 8 9.47 21.47 -3.27
C ASN A 8 9.39 21.37 -1.75
N ASN A 9 8.23 21.72 -1.19
CA ASN A 9 7.88 21.36 0.20
C ASN A 9 7.53 19.88 0.24
N TYR A 10 8.54 19.03 0.40
CA TYR A 10 8.31 17.68 0.90
C TYR A 10 8.28 17.77 2.42
N ASP A 11 7.08 17.88 3.00
CA ASP A 11 6.89 17.57 4.41
C ASP A 11 7.45 16.16 4.62
N ALA A 12 8.51 16.08 5.45
CA ALA A 12 9.18 14.83 5.76
C ALA A 12 8.16 13.90 6.43
N ILE A 13 7.69 12.90 5.69
CA ILE A 13 6.82 11.86 6.21
C ILE A 13 7.65 11.09 7.24
N ASP A 14 7.42 11.36 8.52
CA ASP A 14 8.04 10.62 9.61
C ASP A 14 7.50 9.17 9.61
N LEU A 15 8.33 8.26 9.12
CA LEU A 15 8.03 6.84 9.02
C LEU A 15 7.98 6.13 10.40
N ASN A 16 8.27 6.83 11.50
CA ASN A 16 8.24 6.29 12.86
C ASN A 16 6.91 6.56 13.59
N VAL A 17 5.98 7.32 12.99
CA VAL A 17 4.66 7.53 13.57
C VAL A 17 3.84 6.24 13.44
N ALA A 18 3.74 5.49 14.53
CA ALA A 18 2.79 4.38 14.62
C ALA A 18 1.37 4.93 14.47
N PRO A 19 0.50 4.35 13.62
CA PRO A 19 -0.87 4.82 13.46
C PRO A 19 -1.60 4.65 14.79
N SER A 20 -1.91 5.76 15.48
CA SER A 20 -2.51 5.75 16.82
C SER A 20 -3.96 5.26 16.85
N ALA A 21 -4.59 5.05 15.70
CA ALA A 21 -5.88 4.37 15.61
C ALA A 21 -5.99 3.71 14.23
N VAL A 22 -6.38 2.44 14.21
CA VAL A 22 -6.85 1.78 12.99
C VAL A 22 -8.07 2.58 12.53
N PRO A 23 -8.10 3.15 11.32
CA PRO A 23 -9.31 3.78 10.83
C PRO A 23 -10.42 2.74 10.87
N GLU A 24 -11.59 3.08 11.43
CA GLU A 24 -12.81 2.30 11.22
C GLU A 24 -13.15 2.39 9.72
N VAL A 25 -12.49 1.54 8.95
CA VAL A 25 -12.84 1.27 7.57
C VAL A 25 -14.26 0.70 7.65
N TRP A 26 -15.24 1.46 7.17
CA TRP A 26 -16.59 0.96 7.01
C TRP A 26 -16.51 -0.32 6.17
N ARG A 27 -16.77 -1.46 6.81
CA ARG A 27 -16.81 -2.76 6.14
C ARG A 27 -18.28 -3.11 5.97
N PRO A 28 -18.84 -3.06 4.76
CA PRO A 28 -20.16 -3.64 4.53
C PRO A 28 -20.04 -5.15 4.81
N TYR A 29 -20.69 -5.60 5.88
CA TYR A 29 -20.78 -7.02 6.25
C TYR A 29 -22.08 -7.57 5.70
N PHE A 30 -22.00 -8.37 4.65
CA PHE A 30 -23.15 -9.13 4.17
C PHE A 30 -23.28 -10.39 5.03
N LEU A 31 -24.41 -10.55 5.71
CA LEU A 31 -24.68 -11.73 6.54
C LEU A 31 -25.46 -12.76 5.73
N SER A 32 -24.92 -13.98 5.67
CA SER A 32 -25.58 -15.16 5.09
C SER A 32 -25.99 -16.12 6.22
N PRO A 33 -26.97 -17.02 6.01
CA PRO A 33 -27.31 -18.08 6.97
C PRO A 33 -26.12 -18.97 7.35
N ASN A 34 -25.08 -19.03 6.52
CA ASN A 34 -23.85 -19.79 6.76
C ASN A 34 -22.75 -18.98 7.48
N GLY A 35 -23.01 -17.72 7.83
CA GLY A 35 -22.04 -16.80 8.43
C GLY A 35 -21.79 -15.54 7.59
N PRO A 36 -20.85 -14.67 7.99
CA PRO A 36 -20.47 -13.49 7.23
C PRO A 36 -19.93 -13.88 5.85
N VAL A 37 -20.33 -13.16 4.80
CA VAL A 37 -19.76 -13.31 3.46
C VAL A 37 -18.31 -12.84 3.49
N THR A 38 -17.42 -13.72 3.07
CA THR A 38 -15.97 -13.56 3.04
C THR A 38 -15.47 -13.33 1.62
N ILE A 39 -14.20 -12.93 1.50
CA ILE A 39 -13.54 -12.65 0.21
C ILE A 39 -13.40 -13.91 -0.67
N THR A 40 -13.49 -15.09 -0.06
CA THR A 40 -13.47 -16.38 -0.78
C THR A 40 -14.82 -16.79 -1.34
N ASP A 41 -15.91 -16.13 -0.94
CA ASP A 41 -17.24 -16.44 -1.40
C ASP A 41 -17.48 -15.85 -2.79
N SER A 42 -17.88 -16.72 -3.73
CA SER A 42 -18.16 -16.33 -5.11
C SER A 42 -19.66 -16.29 -5.32
N MET A 43 -20.21 -15.11 -5.64
CA MET A 43 -21.62 -14.96 -6.02
C MET A 43 -21.97 -15.85 -7.22
N MET A 44 -21.07 -15.96 -8.20
CA MET A 44 -21.28 -16.79 -9.39
C MET A 44 -21.38 -18.30 -9.11
N LEU A 45 -20.94 -18.76 -7.94
CA LEU A 45 -20.92 -20.18 -7.57
C LEU A 45 -21.86 -20.50 -6.40
N SER A 46 -22.46 -19.49 -5.77
CA SER A 46 -23.28 -19.64 -4.57
C SER A 46 -24.52 -18.76 -4.65
N GLY A 47 -25.69 -19.40 -4.82
CA GLY A 47 -26.98 -18.73 -4.73
C GLY A 47 -27.18 -18.05 -3.37
N THR A 48 -26.70 -18.67 -2.29
CA THR A 48 -26.83 -18.15 -0.92
C THR A 48 -26.02 -16.86 -0.71
N THR A 49 -24.80 -16.80 -1.25
CA THR A 49 -23.96 -15.59 -1.22
C THR A 49 -24.58 -14.49 -2.08
N THR A 50 -25.15 -14.86 -3.23
CA THR A 50 -25.84 -13.92 -4.12
C THR A 50 -27.03 -13.27 -3.43
N THR A 51 -27.88 -14.06 -2.76
CA THR A 51 -29.02 -13.56 -1.99
C THR A 51 -28.57 -12.63 -0.85
N ALA A 52 -27.55 -13.00 -0.08
CA ALA A 52 -27.05 -12.19 1.04
C ALA A 52 -26.52 -10.81 0.60
N VAL A 53 -25.80 -10.75 -0.53
CA VAL A 53 -25.31 -9.49 -1.09
C VAL A 53 -26.44 -8.65 -1.68
N THR A 54 -27.40 -9.29 -2.36
CA THR A 54 -28.58 -8.62 -2.93
C THR A 54 -29.43 -7.96 -1.84
N VAL A 55 -29.68 -8.66 -0.73
CA VAL A 55 -30.41 -8.13 0.43
C VAL A 55 -29.66 -6.97 1.10
N GLY A 56 -28.32 -6.94 1.05
CA GLY A 56 -27.56 -5.80 1.54
C GLY A 56 -27.47 -4.62 0.57
N LEU A 57 -27.84 -4.80 -0.69
CA LEU A 57 -27.84 -3.76 -1.73
C LEU A 57 -29.20 -3.06 -1.89
N PHE A 58 -30.29 -3.77 -1.59
CA PHE A 58 -31.63 -3.19 -1.59
C PHE A 58 -32.03 -2.77 -0.19
N THR A 59 -32.57 -1.56 -0.05
CA THR A 59 -33.30 -1.21 1.16
C THR A 59 -34.69 -1.86 1.12
N LEU A 60 -35.29 -2.12 2.28
CA LEU A 60 -36.66 -2.67 2.40
C LEU A 60 -37.69 -1.82 1.61
N GLU A 61 -37.41 -0.54 1.42
CA GLU A 61 -38.24 0.39 0.63
C GLU A 61 -38.08 0.16 -0.87
N ASP A 62 -36.88 -0.13 -1.37
CA ASP A 62 -36.63 -0.43 -2.79
C ASP A 62 -37.35 -1.72 -3.20
N GLU A 63 -37.35 -2.74 -2.33
CA GLU A 63 -38.06 -4.00 -2.53
C GLU A 63 -39.58 -3.78 -2.57
N ARG A 64 -40.12 -2.94 -1.68
CA ARG A 64 -41.56 -2.60 -1.66
C ARG A 64 -41.97 -1.85 -2.94
N VAL A 65 -41.19 -0.85 -3.35
CA VAL A 65 -41.45 -0.08 -4.57
C VAL A 65 -41.38 -0.96 -5.81
N LEU A 66 -40.47 -1.95 -5.84
CA LEU A 66 -40.38 -2.92 -6.93
C LEU A 66 -41.56 -3.90 -6.94
N ALA A 67 -41.97 -4.41 -5.78
CA ALA A 67 -43.08 -5.35 -5.65
C ALA A 67 -44.45 -4.74 -6.01
N GLU A 68 -44.61 -3.43 -5.84
CA GLU A 68 -45.83 -2.68 -6.17
C GLU A 68 -45.92 -2.31 -7.66
N ARG A 69 -44.80 -2.45 -8.41
CA ARG A 69 -44.76 -2.20 -9.86
C ARG A 69 -45.31 -3.40 -10.61
N THR A 70 -46.28 -3.13 -11.50
CA THR A 70 -46.89 -4.14 -12.37
C THR A 70 -46.41 -4.06 -13.82
N ASP A 71 -45.65 -3.02 -14.18
CA ASP A 71 -45.10 -2.84 -15.53
C ASP A 71 -43.92 -3.80 -15.79
N PRO A 72 -44.04 -4.78 -16.71
CA PRO A 72 -43.01 -5.78 -16.93
C PRO A 72 -41.67 -5.19 -17.41
N GLN A 73 -41.69 -4.08 -18.15
CA GLN A 73 -40.47 -3.44 -18.67
C GLN A 73 -39.66 -2.82 -17.53
N THR A 74 -40.30 -2.06 -16.65
CA THR A 74 -39.67 -1.46 -15.46
C THR A 74 -39.05 -2.53 -14.56
N ILE A 75 -39.73 -3.67 -14.37
CA ILE A 75 -39.19 -4.80 -13.60
C ILE A 75 -37.94 -5.36 -14.28
N ASN A 76 -37.97 -5.60 -15.60
CA ASN A 76 -36.82 -6.12 -16.33
C ASN A 76 -35.62 -5.15 -16.29
N ASP A 77 -35.85 -3.85 -16.47
CA ASP A 77 -34.80 -2.83 -16.42
C ASP A 77 -34.15 -2.76 -15.03
N SER A 78 -34.96 -2.89 -13.97
CA SER A 78 -34.45 -2.95 -12.59
C SER A 78 -33.56 -4.18 -12.35
N MET A 79 -33.94 -5.36 -12.87
CA MET A 79 -33.13 -6.57 -12.76
C MET A 79 -31.81 -6.43 -13.50
N VAL A 80 -31.83 -5.86 -14.72
CA VAL A 80 -30.61 -5.57 -15.48
C VAL A 80 -29.68 -4.65 -14.70
N LEU A 81 -30.23 -3.59 -14.08
CA LEU A 81 -29.46 -2.67 -13.25
C LEU A 81 -28.84 -3.38 -12.03
N THR A 82 -29.57 -4.25 -11.35
CA THR A 82 -29.05 -5.05 -10.24
C THR A 82 -27.92 -5.97 -10.67
N ILE A 83 -28.08 -6.67 -11.79
CA ILE A 83 -27.03 -7.56 -12.34
C ILE A 83 -25.78 -6.75 -12.68
N GLN A 84 -25.92 -5.59 -13.32
CA GLN A 84 -24.81 -4.69 -13.64
C GLN A 84 -24.12 -4.15 -12.38
N CYS A 85 -24.90 -3.74 -11.37
CA CYS A 85 -24.38 -3.28 -10.09
C CYS A 85 -23.56 -4.36 -9.39
N VAL A 86 -24.10 -5.58 -9.29
CA VAL A 86 -23.42 -6.75 -8.72
C VAL A 86 -22.12 -7.06 -9.47
N ALA A 87 -22.15 -7.07 -10.80
CA ALA A 87 -20.96 -7.31 -11.61
C ALA A 87 -19.88 -6.23 -11.38
N SER A 88 -20.29 -4.95 -11.30
CA SER A 88 -19.40 -3.83 -11.01
C SER A 88 -18.76 -3.95 -9.63
N VAL A 89 -19.55 -4.20 -8.58
CA VAL A 89 -19.06 -4.38 -7.20
C VAL A 89 -18.11 -5.59 -7.12
N SER A 90 -18.43 -6.70 -7.78
CA SER A 90 -17.57 -7.89 -7.82
C SER A 90 -16.22 -7.59 -8.50
N ASN A 91 -16.22 -6.86 -9.61
CA ASN A 91 -15.00 -6.44 -10.30
C ASN A 91 -14.14 -5.54 -9.41
N MET A 92 -14.74 -4.56 -8.72
CA MET A 92 -14.03 -3.73 -7.74
C MET A 92 -13.41 -4.56 -6.63
N GLY A 93 -14.14 -5.54 -6.08
CA GLY A 93 -13.64 -6.47 -5.06
C GLY A 93 -12.42 -7.27 -5.53
N ARG A 94 -12.45 -7.78 -6.76
CA ARG A 94 -11.29 -8.48 -7.37
C ARG A 94 -10.09 -7.57 -7.54
N CYS A 95 -10.29 -6.36 -8.05
CA CYS A 95 -9.21 -5.38 -8.19
C CYS A 95 -8.59 -5.04 -6.84
N LEU A 96 -9.39 -4.79 -5.81
CA LEU A 96 -8.90 -4.52 -4.46
C LEU A 96 -8.11 -5.69 -3.89
N TYR A 97 -8.55 -6.93 -4.10
CA TYR A 97 -7.84 -8.12 -3.66
C TYR A 97 -6.43 -8.22 -4.28
N ILE A 98 -6.32 -8.01 -5.60
CA ILE A 98 -5.03 -8.01 -6.31
C ILE A 98 -4.13 -6.89 -5.78
N ARG A 99 -4.65 -5.66 -5.66
CA ARG A 99 -3.88 -4.52 -5.13
C ARG A 99 -3.42 -4.74 -3.69
N ASN A 100 -4.22 -5.39 -2.86
CA ASN A 100 -3.84 -5.71 -1.49
C ASN A 100 -2.61 -6.64 -1.44
N HIS A 101 -2.54 -7.64 -2.32
CA HIS A 101 -1.36 -8.50 -2.44
C HIS A 101 -0.12 -7.75 -2.92
N GLU A 102 -0.27 -6.86 -3.91
CA GLU A 102 0.82 -5.98 -4.36
C GLU A 102 1.36 -5.11 -3.21
N VAL A 103 0.45 -4.50 -2.44
CA VAL A 103 0.80 -3.68 -1.27
C VAL A 103 1.55 -4.51 -0.21
N GLN A 104 1.12 -5.75 0.04
CA GLN A 104 1.80 -6.65 0.97
C GLN A 104 3.21 -7.03 0.50
N ALA A 105 3.36 -7.31 -0.81
CA ALA A 105 4.67 -7.58 -1.40
C ALA A 105 5.60 -6.36 -1.31
N LEU A 106 5.10 -5.16 -1.63
CA LEU A 106 5.84 -3.91 -1.51
C LEU A 106 6.24 -3.63 -0.06
N ARG A 107 5.35 -3.83 0.91
CA ARG A 107 5.66 -3.68 2.34
C ARG A 107 6.81 -4.60 2.76
N SER A 108 6.83 -5.83 2.25
CA SER A 108 7.91 -6.79 2.51
C SER A 108 9.23 -6.30 1.92
N GLN A 109 9.22 -5.79 0.68
CA GLN A 109 10.40 -5.21 0.04
C GLN A 109 10.94 -3.97 0.77
N VAL A 110 10.07 -3.05 1.17
CA VAL A 110 10.43 -1.86 1.95
C VAL A 110 11.12 -2.26 3.25
N THR A 111 10.61 -3.28 3.94
CA THR A 111 11.22 -3.77 5.18
C THR A 111 12.64 -4.32 4.96
N ILE A 112 12.88 -5.00 3.83
CA ILE A 112 14.22 -5.49 3.47
C ILE A 112 15.15 -4.32 3.15
N LEU A 113 14.69 -3.36 2.35
CA LEU A 113 15.48 -2.19 1.97
C LEU A 113 15.86 -1.32 3.18
N GLN A 114 14.96 -1.16 4.14
CA GLN A 114 15.24 -0.44 5.39
C GLN A 114 16.38 -1.11 6.20
N ARG A 115 16.41 -2.45 6.26
CA ARG A 115 17.51 -3.19 6.91
C ARG A 115 18.83 -2.98 6.17
N LEU A 116 18.82 -3.12 4.84
CA LEU A 116 20.03 -2.91 4.03
C LEU A 116 20.56 -1.47 4.16
N LEU A 117 19.68 -0.48 4.17
CA LEU A 117 20.06 0.92 4.36
C LEU A 117 20.73 1.13 5.73
N LYS A 118 20.16 0.55 6.79
CA LYS A 118 20.72 0.62 8.14
C LYS A 118 22.13 0.00 8.20
N ASP A 119 22.31 -1.18 7.60
CA ASP A 119 23.60 -1.87 7.58
C ASP A 119 24.64 -1.10 6.75
N ASN A 120 24.25 -0.55 5.61
CA ASN A 120 25.14 0.27 4.78
C ASN A 120 25.55 1.55 5.49
N ASN A 121 24.64 2.22 6.20
CA ASN A 121 24.99 3.40 6.99
C ASN A 121 26.03 3.07 8.07
N LYS A 122 25.93 1.91 8.72
CA LYS A 122 26.94 1.45 9.68
C LYS A 122 28.32 1.28 9.02
N LYS A 123 28.37 0.60 7.86
CA LYS A 123 29.62 0.41 7.11
C LYS A 123 30.23 1.73 6.65
N VAL A 124 29.43 2.68 6.22
CA VAL A 124 29.92 4.02 5.83
C VAL A 124 30.60 4.72 7.01
N VAL A 125 30.06 4.59 8.22
CA VAL A 125 30.69 5.16 9.43
C VAL A 125 32.02 4.47 9.73
N GLU A 126 32.08 3.14 9.66
CA GLU A 126 33.31 2.35 9.88
C GLU A 126 34.40 2.74 8.86
N LEU A 127 34.06 2.73 7.56
CA LEU A 127 34.98 3.12 6.48
C LEU A 127 35.45 4.57 6.61
N LYS A 128 34.62 5.47 7.13
CA LYS A 128 35.01 6.86 7.37
C LYS A 128 36.07 6.95 8.47
N GLU A 129 36.00 6.09 9.48
CA GLU A 129 37.00 6.06 10.54
C GLU A 129 38.31 5.42 10.06
N GLU A 130 38.24 4.30 9.35
CA GLU A 130 39.42 3.67 8.72
C GLU A 130 40.14 4.64 7.79
N ASN A 131 39.41 5.42 6.99
CA ASN A 131 40.00 6.44 6.12
C ASN A 131 40.71 7.56 6.89
N LYS A 132 40.25 7.93 8.10
CA LYS A 132 40.98 8.91 8.93
C LYS A 132 42.29 8.33 9.43
N GLU A 133 42.30 7.08 9.86
CA GLU A 133 43.52 6.41 10.33
C GLU A 133 44.52 6.22 9.20
N LEU A 134 44.06 5.80 8.02
CA LEU A 134 44.90 5.73 6.82
C LEU A 134 45.49 7.09 6.45
N LYS A 135 44.69 8.17 6.55
CA LYS A 135 45.19 9.52 6.30
C LYS A 135 46.33 9.91 7.25
N LYS A 136 46.18 9.65 8.56
CA LYS A 136 47.25 9.90 9.54
C LYS A 136 48.52 9.13 9.20
N LEU A 137 48.38 7.87 8.78
CA LEU A 137 49.51 7.03 8.39
C LEU A 137 50.24 7.59 7.16
N VAL A 138 49.50 8.02 6.14
CA VAL A 138 50.07 8.65 4.93
C VAL A 138 50.79 9.96 5.29
N ASP A 139 50.18 10.80 6.12
CA ASP A 139 50.78 12.07 6.55
C ASP A 139 52.10 11.83 7.33
N SER A 140 52.16 10.76 8.15
CA SER A 140 53.38 10.33 8.84
C SER A 140 54.48 9.92 7.85
N TYR A 141 54.17 9.05 6.89
CA TYR A 141 55.14 8.60 5.88
C TYR A 141 55.66 9.76 5.02
N ALA A 142 54.78 10.69 4.63
CA ALA A 142 55.18 11.88 3.89
C ALA A 142 56.16 12.74 4.69
N SER A 143 55.89 12.93 5.98
CA SER A 143 56.76 13.69 6.89
C SER A 143 58.13 13.03 7.05
N ASP A 144 58.17 11.71 7.23
CA ASP A 144 59.42 10.94 7.35
C ASP A 144 60.27 11.02 6.08
N LEU A 145 59.62 10.93 4.91
CA LEU A 145 60.30 11.04 3.61
C LEU A 145 60.92 12.43 3.44
N VAL A 146 60.17 13.50 3.76
CA VAL A 146 60.68 14.88 3.74
C VAL A 146 61.89 15.03 4.66
N ALA A 147 61.81 14.48 5.88
CA ALA A 147 62.93 14.52 6.83
C ALA A 147 64.15 13.71 6.33
N GLN A 148 63.94 12.61 5.61
CA GLN A 148 65.03 11.83 5.02
C GLN A 148 65.74 12.60 3.91
N VAL A 149 65.00 13.25 3.01
CA VAL A 149 65.57 14.06 1.91
C VAL A 149 66.44 15.20 2.47
N HIS A 150 65.95 15.94 3.47
CA HIS A 150 66.70 17.03 4.11
C HIS A 150 67.97 16.58 4.85
N ARG A 151 68.10 15.29 5.21
CA ARG A 151 69.32 14.75 5.85
C ARG A 151 70.38 14.34 4.83
N THR A 152 70.01 14.22 3.56
CA THR A 152 70.88 13.77 2.47
C THR A 152 71.33 14.90 1.55
N GLU A 153 70.79 16.10 1.71
CA GLU A 153 71.27 17.36 1.10
C GLU A 153 72.27 18.07 2.02
#